data_AF-A0A2S4YUA4-F1
#
_entry.id   AF-A0A2S4YUA4-F1
#
_cell.length_a   1.000
_cell.length_b   1.000
_cell.length_c   1.000
_cell.angle_alpha   90.00
_cell.angle_beta   90.00
_cell.angle_gamma   90.00
#
_symmetry.space_group_name_H-M   'P 1'
#
loop_
_entity.id
_entity.type
_entity.pdbx_description
1 polymer ?
#
loop_
_entity_poly.entity_id
_entity_poly.type
_entity_poly.pdbx_seq_one_letter_code
_entity_poly.pdbx_strand_id
1 'polypeptide(L)'
;AMDYGPAYSGDMGTYAEQAATATQAQIKSVLGLTDSAAWKTVAVTPMIGVNDVSSEIFKVEDAAQLVTFAKSKGLGWLSMWSAARDKQCDGGPKPTADPTCSSITQDRFAFSKAFGAYK
;
A
#
# COMPACT_ATOMS: atom_id res chain seq x y z
N ALA A 1 -5.33 1.24 2.66
CA ALA A 1 -4.56 2.31 2.01
C ALA A 1 -4.97 2.34 0.54
N MET A 2 -6.14 2.91 0.28
CA MET A 2 -6.85 2.96 -1.00
C MET A 2 -8.13 3.76 -0.77
N ASP A 3 -8.82 4.13 -1.85
CA ASP A 3 -10.10 4.83 -1.83
C ASP A 3 -10.00 6.18 -1.09
N TYR A 4 -8.92 6.91 -1.34
CA TYR A 4 -8.72 8.26 -0.84
C TYR A 4 -9.72 9.23 -1.48
N GLY A 5 -10.19 8.91 -2.68
CA GLY A 5 -11.18 9.66 -3.45
C GLY A 5 -10.55 10.45 -4.59
N PRO A 6 -11.36 10.89 -5.57
CA PRO A 6 -10.88 11.44 -6.84
C PRO A 6 -10.10 12.76 -6.71
N ALA A 7 -10.17 13.42 -5.55
CA ALA A 7 -9.40 14.64 -5.26
C ALA A 7 -7.92 14.35 -4.95
N TYR A 8 -7.55 13.10 -4.67
CA TYR A 8 -6.20 12.68 -4.30
C TYR A 8 -5.49 12.09 -5.51
N SER A 9 -4.76 12.94 -6.25
CA SER A 9 -4.05 12.56 -7.48
C SER A 9 -2.52 12.56 -7.33
N GLY A 10 -2.02 12.60 -6.08
CA GLY A 10 -0.59 12.59 -5.77
C GLY A 10 0.02 11.18 -5.69
N ASP A 11 1.09 11.08 -4.91
CA ASP A 11 1.86 9.85 -4.70
C ASP A 11 1.14 8.90 -3.73
N MET A 12 0.84 7.68 -4.19
CA MET A 12 0.03 6.73 -3.43
C MET A 12 0.77 6.14 -2.23
N GLY A 13 2.10 5.99 -2.31
CA GLY A 13 2.96 5.64 -1.19
C GLY A 13 2.87 6.67 -0.08
N THR A 14 3.00 7.95 -0.42
CA THR A 14 2.88 9.08 0.50
C THR A 14 1.51 9.13 1.18
N TYR A 15 0.42 8.91 0.45
CA TYR A 15 -0.91 8.85 1.07
C TYR A 15 -1.07 7.65 2.00
N ALA A 16 -0.48 6.50 1.67
CA ALA A 16 -0.48 5.34 2.56
C ALA A 16 0.29 5.63 3.87
N GLU A 17 1.42 6.32 3.80
CA GLU A 17 2.19 6.75 4.97
C GLU A 17 1.43 7.74 5.85
N GLN A 18 0.75 8.71 5.23
CA GLN A 18 -0.09 9.68 5.94
C GLN A 18 -1.25 8.98 6.65
N ALA A 19 -1.94 8.06 5.96
CA ALA A 19 -3.01 7.27 6.55
C ALA A 19 -2.50 6.39 7.72
N ALA A 20 -1.33 5.75 7.57
CA ALA A 20 -0.71 4.97 8.63
C ALA A 20 -0.35 5.83 9.85
N THR A 21 0.16 7.05 9.62
CA THR A 21 0.51 8.02 10.68
C THR A 21 -0.73 8.50 11.43
N ALA A 22 -1.81 8.84 10.73
CA ALA A 22 -3.07 9.20 11.35
C ALA A 22 -3.64 8.04 12.18
N THR A 23 -3.59 6.82 11.65
CA THR A 23 -4.04 5.60 12.34
C THR A 23 -3.21 5.34 13.60
N GLN A 24 -1.88 5.47 13.54
CA GLN A 24 -1.02 5.30 14.70
C GLN A 24 -1.37 6.29 15.81
N ALA A 25 -1.61 7.56 15.48
CA ALA A 25 -1.99 8.58 16.45
C ALA A 25 -3.31 8.24 17.16
N GLN A 26 -4.31 7.76 16.40
CA GLN A 26 -5.58 7.30 16.95
C GLN A 26 -5.38 6.11 17.90
N ILE A 27 -4.65 5.08 17.47
CA ILE A 27 -4.41 3.89 18.30
C ILE A 27 -3.63 4.24 19.57
N LYS A 28 -2.58 5.06 19.46
CA LYS A 28 -1.80 5.54 20.60
C LYS A 28 -2.69 6.19 21.65
N SER A 29 -3.58 7.10 21.22
CA SER A 29 -4.47 7.83 22.11
C SER A 29 -5.50 6.92 22.77
N VAL A 30 -6.16 6.04 22.00
CA VAL A 30 -7.23 5.18 22.50
C VAL A 30 -6.70 4.10 23.46
N LEU A 31 -5.51 3.56 23.19
CA LEU A 31 -4.95 2.44 23.96
C LEU A 31 -3.90 2.88 24.99
N GLY A 32 -3.59 4.17 25.10
CA GLY A 32 -2.58 4.68 26.05
C GLY A 32 -1.17 4.13 25.81
N LEU A 33 -0.83 3.85 24.55
CA LEU A 33 0.43 3.20 24.18
C LEU A 33 1.58 4.20 24.04
N THR A 34 2.81 3.71 24.16
CA THR A 34 4.00 4.43 23.67
C THR A 34 3.96 4.51 22.14
N ASP A 35 4.75 5.42 21.55
CA ASP A 35 4.81 5.54 20.09
C ASP A 35 5.23 4.23 19.42
N SER A 36 6.28 3.58 19.93
CA SER A 36 6.78 2.33 19.37
C SER A 36 5.79 1.18 19.53
N ALA A 37 5.06 1.12 20.64
CA ALA A 37 4.01 0.10 20.83
C ALA A 37 2.83 0.34 19.88
N ALA A 38 2.41 1.59 19.69
CA ALA A 38 1.34 1.93 18.76
C ALA A 38 1.72 1.61 17.30
N TRP A 39 2.95 1.91 16.87
CA TRP A 39 3.40 1.55 15.52
C TRP A 39 3.38 0.04 15.27
N LYS A 40 3.79 -0.78 16.26
CA LYS A 40 3.72 -2.25 16.16
C LYS A 40 2.30 -2.81 16.01
N THR A 41 1.27 -2.04 16.35
CA THR A 41 -0.14 -2.44 16.15
C THR A 41 -0.70 -2.04 14.79
N VAL A 42 -0.03 -1.12 14.08
CA VAL A 42 -0.46 -0.66 12.75
C VAL A 42 0.04 -1.63 11.70
N ALA A 43 -0.86 -2.03 10.81
CA ALA A 43 -0.56 -2.72 9.58
C ALA A 43 -1.16 -1.97 8.40
N VAL A 44 -0.51 -2.04 7.23
CA VAL A 44 -0.97 -1.35 6.03
C VAL A 44 -1.20 -2.36 4.91
N THR A 45 -2.38 -2.26 4.30
CA THR A 45 -2.81 -3.07 3.15
C THR A 45 -3.20 -2.15 2.01
N PRO A 46 -2.30 -1.89 1.05
CA PRO A 46 -2.65 -1.22 -0.20
C PRO A 46 -3.33 -2.16 -1.18
N MET A 47 -4.15 -1.61 -2.06
CA MET A 47 -4.53 -2.28 -3.30
C MET A 47 -3.47 -1.93 -4.36
N ILE A 48 -2.89 -2.94 -5.02
CA ILE A 48 -1.75 -2.76 -5.93
C ILE A 48 -2.21 -2.41 -7.35
N GLY A 49 -1.44 -1.60 -8.07
CA GLY A 49 -1.81 -1.13 -9.40
C GLY A 49 -2.99 -0.16 -9.38
N VAL A 50 -3.85 -0.23 -10.39
CA VAL A 50 -5.05 0.64 -10.48
C VAL A 50 -6.08 0.20 -9.44
N ASN A 51 -6.56 1.14 -8.63
CA ASN A 51 -7.63 0.93 -7.63
C ASN A 51 -9.03 1.11 -8.26
N ASP A 52 -10.07 1.00 -7.42
CA ASP A 52 -11.46 1.23 -7.79
C ASP A 52 -11.70 2.69 -8.24
N VAL A 53 -10.99 3.65 -7.65
CA VAL A 53 -10.86 5.02 -8.16
C VAL A 53 -9.73 5.05 -9.19
N SER A 54 -10.05 5.23 -10.47
CA SER A 54 -9.09 5.06 -11.58
C SER A 54 -7.87 6.01 -11.56
N SER A 55 -7.97 7.14 -10.84
CA SER A 55 -6.84 8.07 -10.64
C SER A 55 -5.85 7.59 -9.59
N GLU A 56 -6.23 6.62 -8.75
CA GLU A 56 -5.38 6.05 -7.72
C GLU A 56 -4.64 4.83 -8.29
N ILE A 57 -3.33 4.97 -8.47
CA ILE A 57 -2.48 3.92 -9.03
C ILE A 57 -1.31 3.69 -8.10
N PHE A 58 -1.36 2.61 -7.32
CA PHE A 58 -0.29 2.21 -6.40
C PHE A 58 0.76 1.39 -7.16
N LYS A 59 1.92 1.97 -7.43
CA LYS A 59 3.00 1.38 -8.24
C LYS A 59 3.98 0.56 -7.39
N VAL A 60 4.87 -0.15 -8.05
CA VAL A 60 5.89 -0.97 -7.37
C VAL A 60 6.84 -0.09 -6.55
N GLU A 61 7.09 1.13 -6.99
CA GLU A 61 7.90 2.12 -6.28
C GLU A 61 7.23 2.55 -4.97
N ASP A 62 5.90 2.74 -4.97
CA ASP A 62 5.12 3.03 -3.76
C ASP A 62 5.22 1.90 -2.73
N ALA A 63 5.27 0.64 -3.21
CA ALA A 63 5.48 -0.52 -2.33
C ALA A 63 6.87 -0.48 -1.65
N ALA A 64 7.92 -0.15 -2.41
CA ALA A 64 9.28 -0.05 -1.88
C ALA A 64 9.41 1.13 -0.89
N GLN A 65 8.76 2.25 -1.19
CA GLN A 65 8.63 3.38 -0.27
C GLN A 65 7.94 2.97 1.03
N LEU A 66 6.76 2.34 0.94
CA LEU A 66 6.00 1.92 2.11
C LEU A 66 6.76 0.90 2.98
N VAL A 67 7.55 0.02 2.37
CA VAL A 67 8.46 -0.89 3.10
C VAL A 67 9.54 -0.13 3.86
N THR A 68 10.11 0.91 3.25
CA THR A 68 11.11 1.76 3.91
C THR A 68 10.51 2.50 5.09
N PHE A 69 9.32 3.09 4.90
CA PHE A 69 8.54 3.70 5.97
C PHE A 69 8.25 2.70 7.10
N ALA A 70 7.75 1.51 6.76
CA ALA A 70 7.41 0.47 7.71
C ALA A 70 8.60 0.07 8.60
N LYS A 71 9.79 -0.10 7.99
CA LYS A 71 11.05 -0.35 8.71
C LYS A 71 11.42 0.79 9.64
N SER A 72 11.29 2.03 9.17
CA SER A 72 11.66 3.21 9.95
C SER A 72 10.80 3.41 11.20
N LYS A 73 9.53 2.96 11.16
CA LYS A 73 8.56 3.12 12.26
C LYS A 73 8.38 1.87 13.10
N GLY A 74 8.71 0.69 12.57
CA GLY A 74 8.48 -0.59 13.21
C GLY A 74 7.01 -1.00 13.19
N LEU A 75 6.40 -1.00 11.99
CA LEU A 75 5.02 -1.45 11.79
C LEU A 75 4.83 -2.93 12.16
N GLY A 76 3.58 -3.34 12.42
CA GLY A 76 3.26 -4.74 12.67
C GLY A 76 3.52 -5.62 11.44
N TRP A 77 2.89 -5.30 10.32
CA TRP A 77 3.11 -5.97 9.03
C TRP A 77 2.62 -5.13 7.84
N LEU A 78 3.01 -5.57 6.65
CA LEU A 78 2.46 -5.11 5.38
C LEU A 78 1.75 -6.26 4.69
N SER A 79 0.68 -5.96 3.97
CA SER A 79 0.02 -6.91 3.07
C SER A 79 -0.50 -6.17 1.84
N MET A 80 -1.14 -6.88 0.91
CA MET A 80 -1.64 -6.26 -0.31
C MET A 80 -2.93 -6.91 -0.82
N TRP A 81 -3.74 -6.11 -1.52
CA TRP A 81 -4.85 -6.58 -2.33
C TRP A 81 -4.47 -6.56 -3.83
N SER A 82 -4.15 -7.69 -4.45
CA SER A 82 -4.08 -9.03 -3.88
C SER A 82 -3.01 -9.86 -4.61
N ALA A 83 -2.68 -11.05 -4.08
CA ALA A 83 -1.71 -11.94 -4.71
C ALA A 83 -2.06 -12.30 -6.16
N ALA A 84 -3.35 -12.46 -6.49
CA ALA A 84 -3.80 -12.75 -7.85
C ALA A 84 -3.54 -11.59 -8.81
N ARG A 85 -3.44 -10.36 -8.30
CA ARG A 85 -3.22 -9.14 -9.08
C ARG A 85 -1.75 -8.82 -9.34
N ASP A 86 -0.81 -9.55 -8.74
CA ASP A 86 0.62 -9.24 -8.80
C ASP A 86 1.29 -9.72 -10.11
N LYS A 87 0.73 -9.23 -11.21
CA LYS A 87 1.20 -9.40 -12.59
C LYS A 87 0.53 -8.35 -13.47
N GLN A 88 1.20 -8.02 -14.57
CA GLN A 88 0.59 -7.24 -15.66
C GLN A 88 -0.60 -8.00 -16.27
N CYS A 89 -1.60 -7.25 -16.78
CA CYS A 89 -2.72 -7.81 -17.53
C CYS A 89 -2.31 -8.29 -18.93
N ASP A 90 -2.97 -9.35 -19.40
CA ASP A 90 -2.91 -9.73 -20.82
C ASP A 90 -3.42 -8.57 -21.68
N GLY A 91 -2.68 -8.21 -22.72
CA GLY A 91 -2.98 -7.03 -23.57
C GLY A 91 -2.44 -5.69 -23.04
N GLY A 92 -1.80 -5.67 -21.85
CA GLY A 92 -1.13 -4.49 -21.32
C GLY A 92 -1.93 -3.69 -20.28
N PRO A 93 -1.45 -2.49 -19.90
CA PRO A 93 -2.11 -1.64 -18.90
C PRO A 93 -3.53 -1.22 -19.30
N LYS A 94 -4.38 -0.96 -18.31
CA LYS A 94 -5.76 -0.48 -18.52
C LYS A 94 -6.21 0.46 -17.40
N PRO A 95 -7.17 1.37 -17.64
CA PRO A 95 -7.53 2.43 -16.68
C PRO A 95 -8.51 1.97 -15.59
N THR A 96 -8.64 0.67 -15.35
CA THR A 96 -9.61 0.11 -14.40
C THR A 96 -9.00 -1.02 -13.59
N ALA A 97 -9.49 -1.22 -12.37
CA ALA A 97 -9.14 -2.38 -11.56
C ALA A 97 -9.53 -3.71 -12.24
N ASP A 98 -8.78 -4.76 -11.94
CA ASP A 98 -9.04 -6.13 -12.37
C ASP A 98 -8.72 -7.11 -11.24
N PRO A 99 -9.55 -8.14 -10.98
CA PRO A 99 -9.31 -9.09 -9.89
C PRO A 99 -8.10 -10.02 -10.13
N THR A 100 -7.59 -10.10 -11.35
CA THR A 100 -6.55 -11.04 -11.79
C THR A 100 -5.27 -10.38 -12.27
N CYS A 101 -5.18 -9.05 -12.31
CA CYS A 101 -3.96 -8.32 -12.66
C CYS A 101 -3.99 -6.90 -12.07
N SER A 102 -2.85 -6.22 -12.06
CA SER A 102 -2.70 -4.89 -11.46
C SER A 102 -3.10 -3.75 -12.39
N SER A 103 -3.36 -4.04 -13.67
CA SER A 103 -3.66 -3.04 -14.70
C SER A 103 -2.54 -2.03 -14.97
N ILE A 104 -1.32 -2.30 -14.49
CA ILE A 104 -0.10 -1.53 -14.80
C ILE A 104 0.95 -2.43 -15.46
N THR A 105 1.95 -1.81 -16.08
CA THR A 105 3.16 -2.52 -16.52
C THR A 105 3.98 -2.89 -15.28
N GLN A 106 4.31 -4.16 -15.12
CA GLN A 106 5.16 -4.66 -14.04
C GLN A 106 5.74 -6.03 -14.39
N ASP A 107 6.82 -6.41 -13.72
CA ASP A 107 7.26 -7.80 -13.66
C ASP A 107 6.29 -8.64 -12.81
N ARG A 108 6.20 -9.94 -13.11
CA ARG A 108 5.44 -10.88 -12.31
C ARG A 108 6.01 -10.96 -10.89
N PHE A 109 5.14 -10.90 -9.88
CA PHE A 109 5.51 -10.91 -8.47
C PHE A 109 6.33 -9.71 -7.96
N ALA A 110 6.36 -8.61 -8.72
CA ALA A 110 7.12 -7.42 -8.35
C ALA A 110 6.68 -6.83 -7.00
N PHE A 111 5.37 -6.79 -6.72
CA PHE A 111 4.87 -6.29 -5.44
C PHE A 111 5.19 -7.24 -4.29
N SER A 112 5.03 -8.55 -4.49
CA SER A 112 5.41 -9.58 -3.51
C SER A 112 6.89 -9.47 -3.15
N LYS A 113 7.77 -9.27 -4.14
CA LYS A 113 9.20 -9.07 -3.94
C LYS A 113 9.48 -7.78 -3.15
N ALA A 114 8.79 -6.68 -3.49
CA ALA A 114 8.94 -5.42 -2.78
C ALA A 114 8.49 -5.55 -1.31
N PHE A 115 7.26 -5.97 -1.05
CA PHE A 115 6.72 -6.13 0.30
C PHE A 115 7.48 -7.18 1.12
N GLY A 116 7.96 -8.26 0.49
CA GLY A 116 8.78 -9.29 1.14
C GLY A 116 10.15 -8.80 1.62
N ALA A 117 10.55 -7.57 1.29
CA ALA A 117 11.73 -6.95 1.88
C ALA A 117 11.48 -6.43 3.32
N TYR A 118 10.22 -6.37 3.79
CA TYR A 118 9.88 -6.16 5.20
C TYR A 118 10.02 -7.49 5.97
N LYS A 119 10.82 -7.51 7.04
CA LYS A 119 11.16 -8.71 7.82
C LYS A 119 10.89 -8.47 9.29
#